data_AF-A0A5A7NB44-F1
#
_entry.id   AF-A0A5A7NB44-F1
#
_cell.length_a   1.000
_cell.length_b   1.000
_cell.length_c   1.000
_cell.angle_alpha   90.00
_cell.angle_beta   90.00
_cell.angle_gamma   90.00
#
_symmetry.space_group_name_H-M   'P 1'
#
loop_
_entity.id
_entity.type
_entity.pdbx_description
1 polymer ?
#
loop_
_entity_poly.entity_id
_entity_poly.type
_entity_poly.pdbx_seq_one_letter_code
_entity_poly.pdbx_strand_id
1 'polypeptide(L)'
;MKEGMQIPVDHPERFNLNDEVHARPPEPLPTPCRVSYLALYTDWHLAPSDLEPVTELARRFQAVEPRPSSNHYSADFGRFRLRWERHTEYTAIPLSRRGWGKICLPNRRSNWCLKIGCNPCRGRFWWPNMQPSCGQKGRHPIPT
;
A
#
# COMPACT_ATOMS: atom_id res chain seq x y z
N MET A 1 10.12 -40.89 -33.27
CA MET A 1 8.66 -40.70 -33.14
C MET A 1 8.43 -39.74 -31.99
N LYS A 2 8.19 -38.46 -32.26
CA LYS A 2 7.69 -37.52 -31.26
C LYS A 2 6.35 -37.04 -31.78
N GLU A 3 5.28 -37.66 -31.29
CA GLU A 3 3.93 -37.13 -31.39
C GLU A 3 3.98 -35.73 -30.79
N GLY A 4 3.91 -34.70 -31.64
CA GLY A 4 3.86 -33.32 -31.20
C GLY A 4 2.49 -33.07 -30.59
N MET A 5 2.44 -32.74 -29.29
CA MET A 5 1.22 -32.30 -28.63
C MET A 5 0.66 -31.09 -29.39
N GLN A 6 -0.42 -31.28 -30.14
CA GLN A 6 -1.12 -30.18 -30.81
C GLN A 6 -1.96 -29.43 -29.77
N ILE A 7 -1.69 -28.14 -29.61
CA ILE A 7 -2.50 -27.26 -28.78
C ILE A 7 -3.82 -26.98 -29.54
N PRO A 8 -4.99 -27.15 -28.90
CA PRO A 8 -6.28 -26.86 -29.52
C PRO A 8 -6.39 -25.43 -30.03
N VAL A 9 -7.26 -25.22 -31.03
CA VAL A 9 -7.56 -23.88 -31.55
C VAL A 9 -8.27 -23.05 -30.46
N ASP A 10 -7.90 -21.78 -30.35
CA ASP A 10 -8.49 -20.88 -29.36
C ASP A 10 -10.00 -20.72 -29.55
N HIS A 11 -10.73 -20.75 -28.45
CA HIS A 11 -12.16 -20.43 -28.44
C HIS A 11 -12.36 -18.95 -28.81
N PRO A 12 -13.36 -18.60 -29.63
CA PRO A 12 -13.59 -17.22 -30.08
C PRO A 12 -13.75 -16.23 -28.92
N GLU A 13 -14.40 -16.62 -27.82
CA GLU A 13 -14.58 -15.78 -26.62
C GLU A 13 -13.38 -15.76 -25.66
N ARG A 14 -12.30 -16.51 -25.94
CA ARG A 14 -11.16 -16.63 -25.02
C ARG A 14 -10.59 -15.27 -24.66
N PHE A 15 -10.37 -14.42 -25.66
CA PHE A 15 -9.77 -13.10 -25.45
C PHE A 15 -10.74 -12.16 -24.73
N ASN A 16 -12.01 -12.13 -25.12
CA ASN A 16 -13.01 -11.28 -24.47
C ASN A 16 -13.16 -11.59 -22.96
N LEU A 17 -13.29 -12.87 -22.61
CA LEU A 17 -13.41 -13.29 -21.21
C LEU A 17 -12.12 -13.07 -20.42
N ASN A 18 -10.97 -13.32 -21.04
CA ASN A 18 -9.67 -13.03 -20.44
C ASN A 18 -9.53 -11.54 -20.12
N ASP A 19 -9.88 -10.67 -21.07
CA ASP A 19 -9.76 -9.23 -20.92
C ASP A 19 -10.75 -8.67 -19.89
N GLU A 20 -11.95 -9.26 -19.77
CA GLU A 20 -12.90 -8.94 -18.71
C GLU A 20 -12.33 -9.20 -17.31
N VAL A 21 -11.71 -10.37 -17.11
CA VAL A 21 -11.08 -10.73 -15.83
C VAL A 21 -9.87 -9.83 -15.53
N HIS A 22 -9.10 -9.46 -16.55
CA HIS A 22 -7.91 -8.63 -16.40
C HIS A 22 -8.19 -7.12 -16.42
N ALA A 23 -9.43 -6.69 -16.60
CA ALA A 23 -9.82 -5.27 -16.63
C ALA A 23 -9.62 -4.53 -15.29
N ARG A 24 -9.26 -5.23 -14.20
CA ARG A 24 -8.97 -4.62 -12.89
C ARG A 24 -7.48 -4.75 -12.52
N PRO A 25 -6.59 -3.96 -13.14
CA PRO A 25 -5.20 -3.93 -12.72
C PRO A 25 -5.07 -3.60 -11.23
N PRO A 26 -4.17 -4.27 -10.49
CA PRO A 26 -3.89 -3.93 -9.11
C PRO A 26 -3.47 -2.46 -9.00
N GLU A 27 -3.94 -1.76 -7.97
CA GLU A 27 -3.48 -0.39 -7.77
C GLU A 27 -2.05 -0.39 -7.24
N PRO A 28 -1.15 0.40 -7.85
CA PRO A 28 0.21 0.52 -7.36
C PRO A 28 0.23 1.23 -6.01
N LEU A 29 0.77 0.55 -4.99
CA LEU A 29 0.94 1.12 -3.65
C LEU A 29 2.37 1.65 -3.49
N PRO A 30 2.56 2.97 -3.30
CA PRO A 30 3.89 3.53 -3.14
C PRO A 30 4.53 3.04 -1.84
N THR A 31 5.73 2.48 -1.93
CA THR A 31 6.50 2.04 -0.75
C THR A 31 7.35 3.19 -0.21
N PRO A 32 7.59 3.25 1.11
CA PRO A 32 6.96 2.47 2.18
C PRO A 32 5.49 2.90 2.39
N CYS A 33 4.58 1.96 2.61
CA CYS A 33 3.19 2.25 2.99
C CYS A 33 2.68 1.33 4.09
N ARG A 34 1.54 1.70 4.66
CA ARG A 34 0.76 0.85 5.55
C ARG A 34 -0.63 0.68 4.97
N VAL A 35 -1.12 -0.55 5.02
CA VAL A 35 -2.45 -0.91 4.58
C VAL A 35 -3.23 -1.48 5.76
N SER A 36 -4.46 -1.03 5.93
CA SER A 36 -5.46 -1.64 6.78
C SER A 36 -6.59 -2.13 5.89
N TYR A 37 -7.08 -3.32 6.14
CA TYR A 37 -8.11 -3.94 5.33
C TYR A 37 -9.29 -4.31 6.22
N LEU A 38 -10.48 -3.82 5.88
CA LEU A 38 -11.71 -4.14 6.57
C LEU A 38 -12.63 -4.89 5.61
N ALA A 39 -13.08 -6.07 6.01
CA ALA A 39 -14.11 -6.84 5.33
C ALA A 39 -15.36 -6.82 6.20
N LEU A 40 -16.46 -6.31 5.67
CA LEU A 40 -17.75 -6.26 6.34
C LEU A 40 -18.69 -7.21 5.63
N TYR A 41 -19.32 -8.10 6.37
CA TYR A 41 -20.36 -8.95 5.81
C TYR A 41 -21.57 -8.10 5.42
N THR A 42 -22.09 -8.33 4.23
CA THR A 42 -23.17 -7.51 3.66
C THR A 42 -24.20 -8.44 3.06
N ASP A 43 -25.46 -8.28 3.46
CA ASP A 43 -26.58 -8.87 2.75
C ASP A 43 -26.84 -8.04 1.48
N TRP A 44 -27.01 -8.71 0.34
CA TRP A 44 -27.30 -8.08 -0.94
C TRP A 44 -28.51 -7.13 -0.88
N HIS A 45 -29.49 -7.40 0.00
CA HIS A 45 -30.64 -6.52 0.21
C HIS A 45 -30.30 -5.21 0.93
N LEU A 46 -29.22 -5.21 1.73
CA LEU A 46 -28.74 -4.05 2.49
C LEU A 46 -27.71 -3.22 1.71
N ALA A 47 -27.46 -3.57 0.45
CA ALA A 47 -26.45 -2.97 -0.41
C ALA A 47 -26.49 -1.43 -0.52
N PRO A 48 -27.64 -0.73 -0.48
CA PRO A 48 -27.66 0.75 -0.45
C PRO A 48 -27.14 1.33 0.87
N SER A 49 -27.35 0.64 1.99
CA SER A 49 -26.96 1.10 3.33
C SER A 49 -25.44 1.10 3.52
N ASP A 50 -24.73 0.18 2.85
CA ASP A 50 -23.27 0.08 2.93
C ASP A 50 -22.52 1.29 2.36
N LEU A 51 -23.15 2.00 1.41
CA LEU A 51 -22.54 3.16 0.77
C LEU A 51 -22.71 4.43 1.61
N GLU A 52 -23.68 4.46 2.52
CA GLU A 52 -24.01 5.64 3.33
C GLU A 52 -22.86 6.05 4.27
N PRO A 53 -22.21 5.14 5.04
CA PRO A 53 -21.04 5.48 5.84
C PRO A 53 -19.84 5.98 5.01
N VAL A 54 -19.67 5.46 3.80
CA VAL A 54 -18.58 5.86 2.89
C VAL A 54 -18.84 7.26 2.33
N THR A 55 -20.10 7.55 2.01
CA THR A 55 -20.55 8.86 1.54
C THR A 55 -20.37 9.91 2.62
N GLU A 56 -20.76 9.60 3.86
CA GLU A 56 -20.57 10.50 5.01
C GLU A 56 -19.08 10.74 5.28
N LEU A 57 -18.24 9.70 5.17
CA LEU A 57 -16.80 9.86 5.27
C LEU A 57 -16.25 10.77 4.15
N ALA A 58 -16.71 10.60 2.91
CA ALA A 58 -16.31 11.45 1.79
C ALA A 58 -16.65 12.93 2.06
N ARG A 59 -17.88 13.21 2.53
CA ARG A 59 -18.33 14.55 2.91
C ARG A 59 -17.45 15.16 4.00
N ARG A 60 -17.19 14.42 5.08
CA ARG A 60 -16.41 14.90 6.21
C ARG A 60 -14.99 15.34 5.83
N PHE A 61 -14.41 14.68 4.83
CA PHE A 61 -13.07 14.99 4.33
C PHE A 61 -13.06 15.81 3.04
N GLN A 62 -14.23 16.31 2.60
CA GLN A 62 -14.40 17.10 1.39
C GLN A 62 -13.89 16.37 0.12
N ALA A 63 -14.00 15.05 0.10
CA ALA A 63 -13.75 14.23 -1.07
C ALA A 63 -14.99 14.14 -1.96
N VAL A 64 -14.79 13.78 -3.23
CA VAL A 64 -15.89 13.58 -4.19
C VAL A 64 -16.75 12.41 -3.72
N GLU A 65 -18.05 12.62 -3.55
CA GLU A 65 -18.96 11.56 -3.09
C GLU A 65 -19.09 10.41 -4.12
N PRO A 66 -19.25 9.16 -3.65
CA PRO A 66 -19.54 8.04 -4.54
C PRO A 66 -20.92 8.20 -5.20
N ARG A 67 -21.06 7.69 -6.43
CA ARG A 67 -22.37 7.64 -7.10
C ARG A 67 -23.28 6.62 -6.38
N PRO A 68 -24.59 6.90 -6.22
CA PRO A 68 -25.51 6.02 -5.47
C PRO A 68 -25.58 4.56 -5.95
N SER A 69 -25.31 4.31 -7.24
CA SER A 69 -25.33 2.98 -7.85
C SER A 69 -23.93 2.37 -8.05
N SER A 70 -22.89 2.95 -7.43
CA SER A 70 -21.53 2.45 -7.61
C SER A 70 -21.28 1.16 -6.83
N ASN A 71 -20.55 0.22 -7.45
CA ASN A 71 -20.04 -0.99 -6.79
C ASN A 71 -18.58 -0.83 -6.35
N HIS A 72 -17.94 0.26 -6.73
CA HIS A 72 -16.57 0.58 -6.34
C HIS A 72 -16.43 2.09 -6.11
N TYR A 73 -15.51 2.47 -5.25
CA TYR A 73 -15.18 3.85 -4.97
C TYR A 73 -13.73 3.94 -4.54
N SER A 74 -13.02 4.97 -4.98
CA SER A 74 -11.65 5.24 -4.58
C SER A 74 -11.47 6.74 -4.46
N ALA A 75 -10.96 7.19 -3.32
CA ALA A 75 -10.64 8.59 -3.11
C ALA A 75 -9.42 8.75 -2.21
N ASP A 76 -8.68 9.83 -2.44
CA ASP A 76 -7.61 10.29 -1.58
C ASP A 76 -8.18 11.29 -0.55
N PHE A 77 -8.04 10.96 0.72
CA PHE A 77 -8.49 11.75 1.87
C PHE A 77 -7.33 12.59 2.44
N GLY A 78 -6.23 12.72 1.69
CA GLY A 78 -5.01 13.47 2.02
C GLY A 78 -4.08 12.71 2.97
N ARG A 79 -4.60 12.22 4.10
CA ARG A 79 -3.81 11.45 5.08
C ARG A 79 -3.74 9.96 4.76
N PHE A 80 -4.75 9.47 4.06
CA PHE A 80 -4.87 8.08 3.63
C PHE A 80 -5.70 8.06 2.35
N ARG A 81 -5.54 7.01 1.56
CA ARG A 81 -6.41 6.67 0.46
C ARG A 81 -7.34 5.57 0.91
N LEU A 82 -8.60 5.65 0.54
CA LEU A 82 -9.58 4.61 0.79
C LEU A 82 -10.12 4.10 -0.54
N ARG A 83 -10.23 2.78 -0.62
CA ARG A 83 -11.05 2.09 -1.59
C ARG A 83 -12.24 1.47 -0.88
N TRP A 84 -13.34 1.37 -1.58
CA TRP A 84 -14.52 0.64 -1.17
C TRP A 84 -14.95 -0.18 -2.38
N GLU A 85 -15.16 -1.47 -2.19
CA GLU A 85 -15.56 -2.40 -3.23
C GLU A 85 -16.66 -3.31 -2.68
N ARG A 86 -17.76 -3.39 -3.40
CA ARG A 86 -18.90 -4.22 -3.05
C ARG A 86 -18.83 -5.54 -3.80
N HIS A 87 -18.80 -6.62 -3.05
CA HIS A 87 -19.01 -7.97 -3.54
C HIS A 87 -20.43 -8.43 -3.17
N THR A 88 -20.84 -9.58 -3.67
CA THR A 88 -22.17 -10.15 -3.42
C THR A 88 -22.39 -10.55 -1.96
N GLU A 89 -21.32 -10.93 -1.25
CA GLU A 89 -21.38 -11.49 0.11
C GLU A 89 -20.77 -10.55 1.16
N TYR A 90 -19.96 -9.59 0.74
CA TYR A 90 -19.24 -8.69 1.64
C TYR A 90 -18.81 -7.41 0.93
N THR A 91 -18.49 -6.41 1.73
CA THR A 91 -17.90 -5.16 1.31
C THR A 91 -16.45 -5.08 1.78
N ALA A 92 -15.53 -4.80 0.86
CA ALA A 92 -14.11 -4.61 1.11
C ALA A 92 -13.76 -3.13 1.20
N ILE A 93 -13.05 -2.75 2.26
CA ILE A 93 -12.59 -1.38 2.49
C ILE A 93 -11.08 -1.36 2.77
N PRO A 94 -10.23 -1.41 1.72
CA PRO A 94 -8.80 -1.16 1.85
C PRO A 94 -8.53 0.33 2.16
N LEU A 95 -7.76 0.60 3.22
CA LEU A 95 -7.20 1.91 3.51
C LEU A 95 -5.68 1.85 3.41
N SER A 96 -5.08 2.74 2.63
CA SER A 96 -3.63 2.83 2.52
C SER A 96 -3.13 4.21 2.95
N ARG A 97 -1.96 4.26 3.57
CA ARG A 97 -1.27 5.51 3.88
C ARG A 97 0.20 5.41 3.55
N ARG A 98 0.77 6.51 3.06
CA ARG A 98 2.21 6.59 2.79
C ARG A 98 3.02 6.68 4.08
N GLY A 99 4.22 6.11 4.03
CA GLY A 99 5.23 6.24 5.06
C GLY A 99 5.24 5.13 6.11
N TRP A 100 6.39 5.04 6.78
CA TRP A 100 6.54 4.33 8.05
C TRP A 100 5.87 5.15 9.13
N GLY A 101 4.57 4.97 9.38
CA GLY A 101 3.98 5.59 10.57
C GLY A 101 4.82 5.22 11.81
N LYS A 102 4.84 6.02 12.86
CA LYS A 102 5.40 5.51 14.12
C LYS A 102 4.45 4.41 14.61
N ILE A 103 4.85 3.14 14.55
CA ILE A 103 4.19 2.10 15.35
C ILE A 103 4.78 2.31 16.74
N CYS A 104 4.12 3.15 17.53
CA CYS A 104 4.33 3.15 18.97
C CYS A 104 3.47 2.01 19.48
N LEU A 105 4.02 0.79 19.53
CA LEU A 105 3.39 -0.28 20.30
C LEU A 105 3.28 0.23 21.76
N PRO A 106 2.10 0.18 22.39
CA PRO A 106 1.98 0.50 23.80
C PRO A 106 2.83 -0.52 24.59
N ASN A 107 3.91 -0.01 25.16
CA ASN A 107 5.01 -0.69 25.82
C ASN A 107 4.60 -1.52 27.05
N ARG A 108 5.18 -2.72 27.24
CA ARG A 108 5.99 -3.03 28.45
C ARG A 108 6.76 -4.35 28.33
N ARG A 109 8.09 -4.22 28.42
CA ARG A 109 9.09 -5.28 28.68
C ARG A 109 9.31 -6.30 27.55
N SER A 110 10.04 -5.90 26.52
CA SER A 110 11.14 -6.72 26.03
C SER A 110 12.01 -5.94 25.05
N ASN A 111 13.32 -6.17 25.11
CA ASN A 111 14.36 -5.55 24.29
C ASN A 111 14.36 -6.05 22.82
N TRP A 112 13.22 -6.49 22.29
CA TRP A 112 13.10 -6.91 20.89
C TRP A 112 12.92 -5.69 19.99
N CYS A 113 14.00 -4.90 19.87
CA CYS A 113 14.14 -3.99 18.76
C CYS A 113 14.54 -4.83 17.54
N LEU A 114 13.55 -5.33 16.80
CA LEU A 114 13.78 -5.90 15.48
C LEU A 114 14.27 -4.75 14.58
N LYS A 115 15.59 -4.56 14.53
CA LYS A 115 16.28 -3.71 13.54
C LYS A 115 16.08 -4.33 12.16
N ILE A 116 14.88 -4.19 11.60
CA ILE A 116 14.70 -4.33 10.16
C ILE A 116 15.02 -2.99 9.55
N GLY A 117 16.25 -2.87 9.04
CA GLY A 117 16.57 -2.01 7.91
C GLY A 117 16.34 -0.51 8.10
N CYS A 118 16.55 0.03 9.29
CA CYS A 118 16.96 1.43 9.36
C CYS A 118 18.44 1.41 8.96
N ASN A 119 18.78 1.89 7.77
CA ASN A 119 20.16 2.19 7.42
C ASN A 119 20.50 3.55 8.04
N PRO A 120 21.22 3.64 9.17
CA PRO A 120 22.04 4.81 9.40
C PRO A 120 23.36 4.54 8.69
N CYS A 121 23.67 5.38 7.71
CA CYS A 121 25.05 5.69 7.38
C CYS A 121 25.82 5.91 8.70
N ARG A 122 26.59 4.91 9.13
CA ARG A 122 27.61 5.00 10.17
C ARG A 122 28.44 3.73 10.10
N GLY A 123 29.50 3.81 9.30
CA GLY A 123 30.60 2.87 9.40
C GLY A 123 31.10 2.79 10.84
N ARG A 124 31.27 1.56 11.32
CA ARG A 124 32.20 1.26 12.40
C ARG A 124 32.66 -0.19 12.24
N PHE A 125 33.66 -0.30 11.38
CA PHE A 125 34.60 -1.42 11.32
C PHE A 125 35.32 -1.48 12.68
N TRP A 126 35.21 -2.59 13.40
CA TRP A 126 36.05 -2.86 14.57
C TRP A 126 37.22 -3.74 14.12
N TRP A 127 38.38 -3.12 13.89
CA TRP A 127 39.67 -3.75 14.12
C TRP A 127 40.23 -3.15 15.41
N PRO A 128 40.65 -3.95 16.40
CA PRO A 128 41.29 -3.42 17.60
C PRO A 128 42.73 -3.01 17.24
N ASN A 129 43.15 -1.83 17.69
CA ASN A 129 44.49 -1.23 17.52
C ASN A 129 44.83 -0.62 16.15
N MET A 130 44.20 0.50 15.84
CA MET A 130 44.86 1.58 15.10
C MET A 130 44.18 2.91 15.47
N GLN A 131 44.89 3.80 16.18
CA GLN A 131 44.43 5.16 16.40
C GLN A 131 44.62 5.95 15.09
N PRO A 132 43.59 6.63 14.56
CA PRO A 132 43.81 7.68 13.58
C PRO A 132 43.86 9.02 14.32
N SER A 133 45.05 9.61 14.40
CA SER A 133 45.21 11.05 14.54
C SER A 133 44.74 11.69 13.23
N CYS A 134 43.57 12.33 13.22
CA CYS A 134 43.15 13.17 12.10
C CYS A 134 43.13 14.62 12.57
N GLY A 135 44.16 15.35 12.14
CA GLY A 135 44.49 16.70 12.57
C GLY A 135 43.45 17.74 12.17
N GLN A 136 43.33 18.74 13.04
CA GLN A 136 42.80 20.04 12.68
C GLN A 136 43.67 20.71 11.61
N LYS A 137 43.09 21.05 10.45
CA LYS A 137 43.46 22.19 9.60
C LYS A 137 42.14 22.63 8.95
N GLY A 138 41.58 23.79 9.21
CA GLY A 138 42.19 25.11 9.06
C GLY A 138 41.51 25.75 7.84
N ARG A 139 40.51 26.60 8.08
CA ARG A 139 39.88 27.44 7.05
C ARG A 139 40.91 28.44 6.52
N HIS A 140 41.04 28.55 5.22
CA HIS A 140 41.58 29.74 4.57
C HIS A 140 40.69 30.13 3.39
N PRO A 141 40.34 31.43 3.23
CA PRO A 141 39.76 31.96 2.01
C PRO A 141 40.88 32.22 0.98
N ILE A 142 40.58 32.02 -0.30
CA ILE A 142 41.45 32.41 -1.41
C ILE A 142 41.02 33.82 -1.87
N PRO A 143 41.94 34.79 -2.01
CA PRO A 143 41.65 36.11 -2.55
C PRO A 143 41.84 36.19 -4.08
N THR A 144 41.07 37.14 -4.64
CA THR A 144 40.99 37.73 -6.00
C THR A 144 40.68 36.79 -7.17
#